data_AF-A0A2V8QLJ7-F1
#
_entry.id   AF-A0A2V8QLJ7-F1
#
_cell.length_a   1.000
_cell.length_b   1.000
_cell.length_c   1.000
_cell.angle_alpha   90.00
_cell.angle_beta   90.00
_cell.angle_gamma   90.00
#
_symmetry.space_group_name_H-M   'P 1'
#
loop_
_entity.id
_entity.type
_entity.pdbx_description
1 polymer ?
#
loop_
_entity_poly.entity_id
_entity_poly.type
_entity_poly.pdbx_seq_one_letter_code
_entity_poly.pdbx_strand_id
1 'polypeptide(L)'
;MGEAVSKAITNPMAVFWILLVWGGFLMFTDVHSKRYRIIAGTLHGLTHVLAVFFIGWFATYVSVKLSLYWFHKGFFTPHQLLIAAVIIFVLGWIVGSIVMGVYLFISLNIFKRHSNEAFSALACPDWKNFLRLRIDAQGGLTIFPIGIRRVARKWKTTGASDGPGYVSDDSKATPPELIEQPISI
;
A
#
# COMPACT_ATOMS: atom_id res chain seq x y z
N MET A 1 -2.26 20.08 -27.82
CA MET A 1 -2.84 18.99 -26.99
C MET A 1 -3.46 17.87 -27.84
N GLY A 2 -4.17 18.18 -28.94
CA GLY A 2 -4.80 17.16 -29.80
C GLY A 2 -3.85 16.17 -30.48
N GLU A 3 -2.65 16.59 -30.90
CA GLU A 3 -1.70 15.71 -31.60
C GLU A 3 -1.08 14.64 -30.69
N ALA A 4 -0.79 14.99 -29.43
CA ALA A 4 -0.25 14.06 -28.45
C ALA A 4 -1.27 13.00 -28.04
N VAL A 5 -2.54 13.40 -27.85
CA VAL A 5 -3.66 12.48 -27.57
C VAL A 5 -3.92 11.57 -28.77
N SER A 6 -3.91 12.13 -29.99
CA SER A 6 -4.04 11.34 -31.22
C SER A 6 -2.94 10.30 -31.36
N LYS A 7 -1.66 10.67 -31.16
CA LYS A 7 -0.53 9.73 -31.21
C LYS A 7 -0.55 8.68 -30.09
N ALA A 8 -1.09 9.01 -28.92
CA ALA A 8 -1.27 8.05 -27.84
C ALA A 8 -2.36 7.02 -28.17
N ILE A 9 -3.46 7.44 -28.79
CA ILE A 9 -4.57 6.56 -29.18
C ILE A 9 -4.19 5.66 -30.37
N THR A 10 -3.37 6.15 -31.30
CA THR A 10 -2.92 5.36 -32.46
C THR A 10 -1.76 4.41 -32.13
N ASN A 11 -1.19 4.49 -30.92
CA ASN A 11 -0.16 3.56 -30.47
C ASN A 11 -0.82 2.41 -29.67
N PRO A 12 -0.97 1.20 -30.26
CA PRO A 12 -1.67 0.09 -29.63
C PRO A 12 -1.03 -0.32 -28.30
N MET A 13 0.29 -0.16 -28.17
CA MET A 13 1.01 -0.48 -26.93
C MET A 13 0.67 0.51 -25.82
N ALA A 14 0.54 1.81 -26.14
CA ALA A 14 0.18 2.82 -25.16
C ALA A 14 -1.26 2.61 -24.66
N VAL A 15 -2.20 2.34 -25.58
CA VAL A 15 -3.59 2.01 -25.23
C VAL A 15 -3.65 0.77 -24.36
N PHE A 16 -2.91 -0.30 -24.72
CA PHE A 16 -2.83 -1.52 -23.93
C PHE A 16 -2.39 -1.23 -22.49
N TRP A 17 -1.28 -0.49 -22.30
CA TRP A 17 -0.79 -0.18 -20.95
C TRP A 17 -1.74 0.70 -20.16
N ILE A 18 -2.39 1.70 -20.79
CA ILE A 18 -3.39 2.54 -20.13
C ILE A 18 -4.55 1.68 -19.62
N LEU A 19 -5.09 0.80 -20.47
CA LEU A 19 -6.20 -0.09 -20.13
C LEU A 19 -5.80 -1.11 -19.06
N LEU A 20 -4.58 -1.66 -19.13
CA LEU A 20 -4.06 -2.60 -18.15
C LEU A 20 -3.90 -1.94 -16.78
N VAL A 21 -3.31 -0.74 -16.73
CA VAL A 21 -3.13 0.01 -15.48
C VAL A 21 -4.49 0.41 -14.89
N TRP A 22 -5.37 0.97 -15.72
CA TRP A 22 -6.72 1.35 -15.29
C TRP A 22 -7.55 0.15 -14.81
N GLY A 23 -7.54 -0.95 -15.57
CA GLY A 23 -8.21 -2.19 -15.21
C GLY A 23 -7.65 -2.82 -13.93
N GLY A 24 -6.33 -2.75 -13.74
CA GLY A 24 -5.67 -3.18 -12.51
C GLY A 24 -6.19 -2.43 -11.28
N PHE A 25 -6.26 -1.10 -11.34
CA PHE A 25 -6.79 -0.30 -10.22
C PHE A 25 -8.29 -0.49 -9.99
N LEU A 26 -9.07 -0.72 -11.03
CA LEU A 26 -10.48 -1.09 -10.90
C LEU A 26 -10.67 -2.43 -10.20
N MET A 27 -9.84 -3.42 -10.51
CA MET A 27 -9.88 -4.74 -9.86
C MET A 27 -9.35 -4.70 -8.43
N PHE A 28 -8.38 -3.84 -8.15
CA PHE A 28 -7.84 -3.62 -6.81
C PHE A 28 -8.88 -3.01 -5.86
N THR A 29 -9.76 -2.13 -6.37
CA THR A 29 -10.76 -1.44 -5.55
C THR A 29 -11.85 -2.40 -5.07
N ASP A 30 -12.27 -2.24 -3.81
CA ASP A 30 -13.17 -3.13 -3.07
C ASP A 30 -14.36 -3.70 -3.87
N VAL A 31 -14.54 -5.02 -3.81
CA VAL A 31 -15.54 -5.80 -4.54
C VAL A 31 -16.95 -5.72 -3.92
N HIS A 32 -17.06 -5.36 -2.65
CA HIS A 32 -18.34 -5.39 -1.93
C HIS A 32 -19.36 -4.35 -2.42
N SER A 33 -18.94 -3.30 -3.15
CA SER A 33 -19.84 -2.31 -3.75
C SER A 33 -19.44 -2.00 -5.18
N LYS A 34 -20.25 -2.44 -6.14
CA LYS A 34 -20.01 -2.20 -7.59
C LYS A 34 -19.89 -0.71 -7.92
N ARG A 35 -20.72 0.14 -7.31
CA ARG A 35 -20.71 1.60 -7.56
C ARG A 35 -19.42 2.24 -7.03
N TYR A 36 -19.04 1.90 -5.80
CA TYR A 36 -17.80 2.39 -5.20
C TYR A 36 -16.59 1.92 -6.02
N ARG A 37 -16.56 0.64 -6.39
CA ARG A 37 -15.49 0.06 -7.22
C ARG A 37 -15.29 0.82 -8.51
N ILE A 38 -16.35 1.07 -9.25
CA ILE A 38 -16.27 1.77 -10.53
C ILE A 38 -15.81 3.22 -10.31
N ILE A 39 -16.41 3.95 -9.37
CA ILE A 39 -16.11 5.38 -9.17
C ILE A 39 -14.71 5.56 -8.57
N ALA A 40 -14.45 4.97 -7.41
CA ALA A 40 -13.18 5.13 -6.70
C ALA A 40 -12.03 4.49 -7.48
N GLY A 41 -12.23 3.33 -8.10
CA GLY A 41 -11.22 2.68 -8.91
C GLY A 41 -10.91 3.44 -10.20
N THR A 42 -11.93 4.01 -10.87
CA THR A 42 -11.69 4.88 -12.03
C THR A 42 -10.96 6.15 -11.65
N LEU A 43 -11.37 6.82 -10.57
CA LEU A 43 -10.70 8.03 -10.09
C LEU A 43 -9.24 7.73 -9.72
N HIS A 44 -8.99 6.68 -8.95
CA HIS A 44 -7.65 6.27 -8.54
C HIS A 44 -6.77 5.88 -9.74
N GLY A 45 -7.29 5.05 -10.64
CA GLY A 45 -6.58 4.65 -11.86
C GLY A 45 -6.28 5.84 -12.77
N LEU A 46 -7.24 6.77 -12.93
CA LEU A 46 -7.03 7.99 -13.71
C LEU A 46 -5.98 8.90 -13.07
N THR A 47 -5.95 9.02 -11.74
CA THR A 47 -4.89 9.75 -11.04
C THR A 47 -3.51 9.16 -11.34
N HIS A 48 -3.37 7.82 -11.35
CA HIS A 48 -2.12 7.18 -11.72
C HIS A 48 -1.74 7.40 -13.20
N VAL A 49 -2.70 7.30 -14.13
CA VAL A 49 -2.46 7.56 -15.57
C VAL A 49 -2.00 9.00 -15.79
N LEU A 50 -2.65 9.97 -15.15
CA LEU A 50 -2.26 11.38 -15.20
C LEU A 50 -0.88 11.60 -14.59
N ALA A 51 -0.58 10.98 -13.44
CA ALA A 51 0.73 11.07 -12.81
C ALA A 51 1.84 10.52 -13.74
N VAL A 52 1.64 9.36 -14.35
CA VAL A 52 2.58 8.77 -15.31
C VAL A 52 2.79 9.72 -16.51
N PHE A 53 1.72 10.31 -17.04
CA PHE A 53 1.82 11.26 -18.15
C PHE A 53 2.66 12.49 -17.77
N PHE A 54 2.35 13.16 -16.65
CA PHE A 54 3.07 14.37 -16.24
C PHE A 54 4.51 14.09 -15.84
N ILE A 55 4.78 12.98 -15.13
CA ILE A 55 6.14 12.57 -14.79
C ILE A 55 6.94 12.25 -16.05
N GLY A 56 6.37 11.49 -17.00
CA GLY A 56 7.03 11.15 -18.26
C GLY A 56 7.31 12.38 -19.11
N TRP A 57 6.37 13.32 -19.20
CA TRP A 57 6.56 14.58 -19.90
C TRP A 57 7.67 15.42 -19.26
N PHE A 58 7.63 15.59 -17.93
CA PHE A 58 8.65 16.33 -17.18
C PHE A 58 10.04 15.68 -17.33
N ALA A 59 10.14 14.36 -17.16
CA ALA A 59 11.38 13.61 -17.32
C ALA A 59 11.96 13.74 -18.73
N THR A 60 11.12 13.70 -19.76
CA THR A 60 11.53 13.92 -21.15
C THR A 60 12.06 15.34 -21.35
N TYR A 61 11.31 16.34 -20.86
CA TYR A 61 11.70 17.74 -20.96
C TYR A 61 13.06 18.02 -20.30
N VAL A 62 13.23 17.57 -19.06
CA VAL A 62 14.47 17.77 -18.27
C VAL A 62 15.63 17.00 -18.89
N SER A 63 15.44 15.73 -19.22
CA SER A 63 16.51 14.90 -19.78
C SER A 63 17.02 15.41 -21.11
N VAL A 64 16.14 15.89 -22.01
CA VAL A 64 16.54 16.47 -23.29
C VAL A 64 17.28 17.79 -23.09
N LYS A 65 16.81 18.67 -22.20
CA LYS A 65 17.52 19.92 -21.89
C LYS A 65 18.92 19.66 -21.32
N LEU A 66 19.04 18.71 -20.39
CA LEU A 66 20.32 18.37 -19.78
C LEU A 66 21.26 17.70 -20.79
N SER A 67 20.72 16.81 -21.63
CA SER A 67 21.43 16.17 -22.75
C SER A 67 22.00 17.21 -23.72
N LEU A 68 21.20 18.19 -24.11
CA LEU A 68 21.63 19.28 -24.98
C LEU A 68 22.70 20.14 -24.33
N TYR A 69 22.55 20.46 -23.05
CA TYR A 69 23.46 21.33 -22.32
C TYR A 69 24.84 20.68 -22.07
N TRP A 70 24.89 19.40 -21.68
CA TRP A 70 26.15 18.74 -21.30
C TRP A 70 26.81 17.97 -22.46
N PHE A 71 26.00 17.40 -23.34
CA PHE A 71 26.48 16.49 -24.39
C PHE A 71 26.25 17.03 -25.80
N HIS A 72 25.59 18.19 -25.95
CA HIS A 72 25.25 18.78 -27.25
C HIS A 72 24.46 17.82 -28.16
N LYS A 73 23.68 16.92 -27.55
CA LYS A 73 22.84 15.93 -28.24
C LYS A 73 21.38 16.07 -27.79
N GLY A 74 20.46 15.89 -28.75
CA GLY A 74 19.02 16.00 -28.53
C GLY A 74 18.37 14.67 -28.08
N PHE A 75 17.27 14.31 -28.73
CA PHE A 75 16.49 13.11 -28.42
C PHE A 75 17.21 11.80 -28.78
N PHE A 76 16.76 10.70 -28.17
CA PHE A 76 17.13 9.32 -28.50
C PHE A 76 18.61 8.95 -28.28
N THR A 77 19.26 9.61 -27.31
CA THR A 77 20.60 9.22 -26.88
C THR A 77 20.56 8.35 -25.63
N PRO A 78 21.52 7.42 -25.44
CA PRO A 78 21.55 6.55 -24.26
C PRO A 78 21.57 7.33 -22.93
N HIS A 79 22.31 8.43 -22.85
CA HIS A 79 22.39 9.26 -21.64
C HIS A 79 21.07 9.99 -21.35
N GLN A 80 20.42 10.55 -22.37
CA GLN A 80 19.11 11.18 -22.22
C GLN A 80 18.07 10.19 -21.71
N LEU A 81 18.03 8.99 -22.29
CA LEU A 81 17.13 7.92 -21.87
C LEU A 81 17.41 7.47 -20.43
N LEU A 82 18.69 7.34 -20.04
CA LEU A 82 19.07 6.98 -18.68
C LEU A 82 18.64 8.06 -17.67
N ILE A 83 18.87 9.33 -17.97
CA ILE A 83 18.44 10.45 -17.11
C ILE A 83 16.91 10.45 -16.97
N ALA A 84 16.18 10.29 -18.08
CA ALA A 84 14.72 10.21 -18.05
C ALA A 84 14.24 9.02 -17.20
N ALA A 85 14.86 7.85 -17.35
CA ALA A 85 14.52 6.65 -16.59
C ALA A 85 14.74 6.84 -15.09
N VAL A 86 15.85 7.47 -14.68
CA VAL A 86 16.12 7.79 -13.26
C VAL A 86 15.08 8.76 -12.71
N ILE A 87 14.74 9.83 -13.45
CA ILE A 87 13.71 10.78 -13.02
C ILE A 87 12.35 10.09 -12.88
N ILE A 88 11.95 9.28 -13.86
CA ILE A 88 10.69 8.52 -13.84
C ILE A 88 10.67 7.55 -12.66
N PHE A 89 11.76 6.84 -12.40
CA PHE A 89 11.86 5.91 -11.28
C PHE A 89 11.68 6.61 -9.94
N VAL A 90 12.42 7.69 -9.69
CA VAL A 90 12.38 8.43 -8.42
C VAL A 90 11.02 9.11 -8.22
N LEU A 91 10.55 9.87 -9.21
CA LEU A 91 9.27 10.57 -9.10
C LEU A 91 8.09 9.60 -9.10
N GLY A 92 8.16 8.53 -9.89
CA GLY A 92 7.14 7.48 -9.91
C GLY A 92 7.01 6.78 -8.56
N TRP A 93 8.14 6.48 -7.90
CA TRP A 93 8.11 5.91 -6.54
C TRP A 93 7.47 6.88 -5.54
N ILE A 94 7.89 8.15 -5.51
CA ILE A 94 7.39 9.13 -4.56
C ILE A 94 5.90 9.44 -4.82
N VAL A 95 5.57 9.88 -6.03
CA VAL A 95 4.20 10.29 -6.39
C VAL A 95 3.26 9.10 -6.35
N GLY A 96 3.66 7.93 -6.86
CA GLY A 96 2.85 6.72 -6.85
C GLY A 96 2.51 6.27 -5.43
N SER A 97 3.49 6.29 -4.51
CA SER A 97 3.27 5.93 -3.10
C SER A 97 2.35 6.92 -2.40
N ILE A 98 2.48 8.23 -2.68
CA ILE A 98 1.60 9.26 -2.12
C ILE A 98 0.16 9.09 -2.65
N VAL A 99 -0.03 8.87 -3.95
CA VAL A 99 -1.35 8.64 -4.54
C VAL A 99 -2.03 7.42 -3.91
N MET A 100 -1.28 6.32 -3.74
CA MET A 100 -1.78 5.12 -3.05
C MET A 100 -2.14 5.42 -1.58
N GLY A 101 -1.26 6.10 -0.85
CA GLY A 101 -1.50 6.45 0.55
C GLY A 101 -2.72 7.35 0.75
N VAL A 102 -2.88 8.39 -0.08
CA VAL A 102 -4.06 9.28 -0.05
C VAL A 102 -5.33 8.52 -0.40
N TYR A 103 -5.28 7.66 -1.42
CA TYR A 103 -6.41 6.81 -1.79
C TYR A 103 -6.85 5.92 -0.61
N LEU A 104 -5.93 5.20 0.02
CA LEU A 104 -6.23 4.34 1.18
C LEU A 104 -6.73 5.15 2.38
N PHE A 105 -6.13 6.32 2.62
CA PHE A 105 -6.55 7.22 3.70
C PHE A 105 -8.01 7.67 3.53
N ILE A 106 -8.40 8.14 2.34
CA ILE A 106 -9.77 8.57 2.04
C ILE A 106 -10.73 7.38 2.09
N SER A 107 -10.34 6.26 1.47
CA SER A 107 -11.14 5.03 1.41
C SER A 107 -11.45 4.47 2.78
N LEU A 108 -10.46 4.46 3.68
CA LEU A 108 -10.64 4.01 5.05
C LEU A 108 -11.45 5.00 5.88
N ASN A 109 -11.10 6.29 5.88
CA ASN A 109 -11.69 7.23 6.83
C ASN A 109 -13.12 7.62 6.47
N ILE A 110 -13.41 7.82 5.18
CA ILE A 110 -14.73 8.28 4.70
C ILE A 110 -15.63 7.10 4.37
N PHE A 111 -15.12 6.10 3.64
CA PHE A 111 -15.94 5.02 3.10
C PHE A 111 -15.86 3.71 3.91
N LYS A 112 -15.01 3.66 4.95
CA LYS A 112 -14.76 2.47 5.80
C LYS A 112 -14.38 1.23 4.98
N ARG A 113 -13.64 1.42 3.87
CA ARG A 113 -13.14 0.36 3.00
C ARG A 113 -11.64 0.17 3.16
N HIS A 114 -11.13 -0.96 2.68
CA HIS A 114 -9.70 -1.26 2.62
C HIS A 114 -8.96 -1.18 3.96
N SER A 115 -9.59 -1.62 5.06
CA SER A 115 -8.96 -1.62 6.38
C SER A 115 -7.70 -2.49 6.39
N ASN A 116 -7.75 -3.70 5.82
CA ASN A 116 -6.62 -4.61 5.78
C ASN A 116 -5.43 -4.01 5.02
N GLU A 117 -5.69 -3.45 3.83
CA GLU A 117 -4.65 -2.84 2.99
C GLU A 117 -4.07 -1.59 3.66
N ALA A 118 -4.91 -0.71 4.19
CA ALA A 118 -4.47 0.50 4.88
C ALA A 118 -3.63 0.18 6.14
N PHE A 119 -4.06 -0.78 6.97
CA PHE A 119 -3.32 -1.16 8.18
C PHE A 119 -2.06 -1.98 7.87
N SER A 120 -2.01 -2.70 6.75
CA SER A 120 -0.80 -3.43 6.34
C SER A 120 0.39 -2.51 6.12
N ALA A 121 0.18 -1.31 5.58
CA ALA A 121 1.23 -0.33 5.31
C ALA A 121 1.64 0.49 6.55
N LEU A 122 0.79 0.56 7.58
CA LEU A 122 1.06 1.36 8.80
C LEU A 122 2.05 0.68 9.74
N ALA A 123 2.35 -0.61 9.53
CA ALA A 123 3.21 -1.42 10.40
C ALA A 123 2.84 -1.27 11.89
N CYS A 124 1.55 -1.12 12.20
CA CYS A 124 1.08 -0.89 13.56
C CYS A 124 1.31 -2.16 14.39
N PRO A 125 2.18 -2.13 15.42
CA PRO A 125 2.47 -3.30 16.23
C PRO A 125 1.41 -3.50 17.33
N ASP A 126 0.56 -2.51 17.56
CA ASP A 126 -0.52 -2.52 18.54
C ASP A 126 -1.77 -3.25 17.99
N TRP A 127 -2.79 -3.45 18.83
CA TRP A 127 -4.05 -4.11 18.47
C TRP A 127 -3.90 -5.54 17.92
N LYS A 128 -3.06 -6.36 18.57
CA LYS A 128 -2.88 -7.77 18.20
C LYS A 128 -3.98 -8.62 18.80
N ASN A 129 -4.54 -9.50 17.99
CA ASN A 129 -5.55 -10.46 18.42
C ASN A 129 -5.08 -11.87 18.05
N PHE A 130 -5.31 -12.83 18.94
CA PHE A 130 -5.03 -14.24 18.69
C PHE A 130 -6.04 -15.12 19.41
N LEU A 131 -6.22 -16.34 18.91
CA LEU A 131 -7.09 -17.33 19.52
C LEU A 131 -6.25 -18.30 20.34
N ARG A 132 -6.60 -18.48 21.61
CA ARG A 132 -6.11 -19.60 22.40
C ARG A 132 -7.18 -20.67 22.43
N LEU A 133 -6.83 -21.85 21.94
CA LEU A 133 -7.75 -22.99 21.85
C LEU A 133 -7.44 -23.98 22.97
N ARG A 134 -8.49 -24.45 23.66
CA ARG A 134 -8.40 -25.53 24.64
C ARG A 134 -9.29 -26.67 24.15
N ILE A 135 -8.70 -27.84 23.96
CA ILE A 135 -9.43 -29.08 23.68
C ILE A 135 -9.38 -29.92 24.94
N ASP A 136 -10.54 -30.33 25.47
CA ASP A 136 -10.61 -31.19 26.65
C ASP A 136 -10.52 -32.68 26.29
N ALA A 137 -10.46 -33.54 27.31
CA ALA A 137 -10.31 -34.98 27.13
C ALA A 137 -11.55 -35.65 26.50
N GLN A 138 -12.69 -34.95 26.51
CA GLN A 138 -13.96 -35.38 25.92
C GLN A 138 -14.11 -34.89 24.47
N GLY A 139 -13.14 -34.11 23.97
CA GLY A 139 -13.14 -33.52 22.63
C GLY A 139 -13.86 -32.18 22.53
N GLY A 140 -14.31 -31.60 23.65
CA GLY A 140 -14.92 -30.27 23.69
C GLY A 140 -13.89 -29.18 23.37
N LEU A 141 -14.28 -28.19 22.56
CA LEU A 141 -13.42 -27.09 22.15
C LEU A 141 -13.86 -25.79 22.83
N THR A 142 -12.97 -25.20 23.63
CA THR A 142 -13.13 -23.83 24.13
C THR A 142 -12.18 -22.88 23.39
N ILE A 143 -12.73 -21.85 22.76
CA ILE A 143 -12.01 -20.80 22.04
C ILE A 143 -11.94 -19.57 22.93
N PHE A 144 -10.73 -19.09 23.23
CA PHE A 144 -10.48 -17.86 23.96
C PHE A 144 -9.96 -16.79 22.99
N PRO A 145 -10.81 -15.84 22.57
CA PRO A 145 -10.39 -14.71 21.74
C PRO A 145 -9.69 -13.67 22.60
N ILE A 146 -8.38 -13.53 22.42
CA ILE A 146 -7.52 -12.67 23.25
C ILE A 146 -7.01 -11.49 22.40
N GLY A 147 -7.13 -10.29 22.96
CA GLY A 147 -6.66 -9.05 22.38
C GLY A 147 -5.58 -8.37 23.21
N ILE A 148 -4.67 -7.66 22.56
CA ILE A 148 -3.64 -6.81 23.17
C ILE A 148 -3.71 -5.44 22.49
N ARG A 149 -4.18 -4.43 23.23
CA ARG A 149 -4.34 -3.07 22.67
C ARG A 149 -3.01 -2.40 22.38
N ARG A 150 -2.06 -2.47 23.31
CA ARG A 150 -0.71 -1.91 23.15
C ARG A 150 0.34 -2.95 23.52
N VAL A 151 1.18 -3.29 22.56
CA VAL A 151 2.26 -4.27 22.79
C VAL A 151 3.44 -3.63 23.52
N ALA A 152 4.14 -4.46 24.29
CA ALA A 152 5.37 -4.04 24.97
C ALA A 152 6.49 -3.78 23.95
N ARG A 153 7.12 -2.61 24.06
CA ARG A 153 8.26 -2.21 23.22
C ARG A 153 9.59 -2.29 23.98
N LYS A 154 9.53 -2.46 25.29
CA LYS A 154 10.67 -2.68 26.19
C LYS A 154 10.47 -3.98 26.94
N TRP A 155 11.53 -4.78 26.97
CA TRP A 155 11.53 -6.11 27.55
C TRP A 155 12.74 -6.26 28.46
N LYS A 156 12.57 -6.99 29.56
CA LYS A 156 13.66 -7.39 30.44
C LYS A 156 13.69 -8.90 30.57
N THR A 157 14.90 -9.44 30.70
CA THR A 157 15.09 -10.86 30.97
C THR A 157 14.58 -11.17 32.37
N THR A 158 13.95 -12.33 32.53
CA THR A 158 13.47 -12.80 33.83
C THR A 158 14.54 -13.60 34.58
N GLY A 159 15.52 -14.17 33.86
CA GLY A 159 16.50 -15.10 34.43
C GLY A 159 15.87 -16.38 35.00
N ALA A 160 14.61 -16.65 34.68
CA ALA A 160 13.86 -17.76 35.23
C ALA A 160 14.23 -19.08 34.54
N SER A 161 14.38 -20.16 35.33
CA SER A 161 14.62 -21.52 34.82
C SER A 161 13.34 -22.17 34.26
N ASP A 162 12.17 -21.62 34.59
CA ASP A 162 10.85 -22.05 34.12
C ASP A 162 9.98 -20.82 33.83
N GLY A 163 9.08 -20.91 32.85
CA GLY A 163 8.24 -19.80 32.37
C GLY A 163 8.89 -18.90 31.29
N PRO A 164 8.31 -17.72 31.01
CA PRO A 164 8.77 -16.84 29.94
C PRO A 164 10.12 -16.19 30.27
N GLY A 165 11.09 -16.32 29.37
CA GLY A 165 12.43 -15.74 29.52
C GLY A 165 12.48 -14.21 29.48
N TYR A 166 11.40 -13.57 29.02
CA TYR A 166 11.26 -12.11 28.97
C TYR A 166 9.90 -11.69 29.53
N VAL A 167 9.89 -10.54 30.21
CA VAL A 167 8.67 -9.85 30.65
C VAL A 167 8.69 -8.41 30.17
N SER A 168 7.50 -7.83 30.02
CA SER A 168 7.36 -6.41 29.68
C SER A 168 8.04 -5.55 30.74
N ASP A 169 8.85 -4.61 30.30
CA ASP A 169 9.35 -3.47 31.08
C ASP A 169 8.77 -2.14 30.55
N ASP A 170 7.73 -2.24 29.73
CA ASP A 170 7.00 -1.10 29.17
C ASP A 170 5.74 -0.84 30.01
N SER A 171 5.76 0.23 30.80
CA SER A 171 4.62 0.64 31.65
C SER A 171 3.37 1.04 30.86
N LYS A 172 3.50 1.28 29.54
CA LYS A 172 2.37 1.58 28.66
C LYS A 172 1.81 0.34 27.98
N ALA A 173 2.47 -0.82 28.10
CA ALA A 173 1.93 -2.06 27.56
C ALA A 173 0.63 -2.42 28.28
N THR A 174 -0.38 -2.87 27.53
CA THR A 174 -1.63 -3.33 28.11
C THR A 174 -1.57 -4.85 28.34
N PRO A 175 -2.17 -5.36 29.43
CA PRO A 175 -2.31 -6.80 29.60
C PRO A 175 -3.20 -7.39 28.49
N PRO A 176 -3.07 -8.69 28.20
CA PRO A 176 -4.03 -9.38 27.35
C PRO A 176 -5.43 -9.32 27.95
N GLU A 177 -6.43 -9.02 27.14
CA GLU A 177 -7.84 -9.00 27.52
C GLU A 177 -8.64 -10.00 26.67
N LEU A 178 -9.74 -10.52 27.22
CA LEU A 178 -10.71 -11.25 26.41
C LEU A 178 -11.51 -10.24 25.59
N ILE A 179 -11.54 -10.44 24.27
CA ILE A 179 -12.29 -9.58 23.34
C ILE A 179 -13.79 -9.81 23.52
N GLU A 180 -14.17 -11.06 23.79
CA GLU A 180 -15.52 -11.53 24.08
C GLU A 180 -15.46 -12.75 25.02
N GLN A 181 -16.63 -13.25 25.43
CA GLN A 181 -16.69 -14.45 26.29
C GLN A 181 -16.13 -15.68 25.56
N PRO A 182 -15.50 -16.63 26.28
CA PRO A 182 -15.03 -17.87 25.68
C PRO A 182 -16.16 -18.62 24.98
N ILE A 183 -15.90 -19.10 23.77
CA ILE A 183 -16.87 -19.83 22.95
C ILE A 183 -16.62 -21.32 23.14
N SER A 184 -17.63 -22.05 23.61
CA SER A 184 -17.57 -23.50 23.76
C SER A 184 -18.40 -24.18 22.66
N ILE A 185 -17.79 -25.15 21.98
CA ILE A 185 -18.40 -25.97 20.92
C ILE A 185 -18.32 -27.44 21.34
#